data_AF-A0A1D2J3S7-F1
#
_entry.id   AF-A0A1D2J3S7-F1
#
_cell.length_a   1.000
_cell.length_b   1.000
_cell.length_c   1.000
_cell.angle_alpha   90.00
_cell.angle_beta   90.00
_cell.angle_gamma   90.00
#
_symmetry.space_group_name_H-M   'P 1'
#
loop_
_entity.id
_entity.type
_entity.pdbx_description
1 polymer ?
#
loop_
_entity_poly.entity_id
_entity_poly.type
_entity_poly.pdbx_seq_one_letter_code
_entity_poly.pdbx_strand_id
1 'polypeptide(L)'
;MRDLRRQALESKKTVSRKAQSREASRTNSRVNSAPNSAHNSRPASRNASRYPSDDDEDGESESTTWRHVVSFTIPSSSSSATMSPAALLIVSATPSIDDGFSAANDEESAPAETLQDLSEVIRDFTDRKRSSVLSREENLTAYVRILTSHYIDDGIPNFPDLLSSLIKSIRSGSSEKETMLALKAVSLSALTLLDESIYARIAPVLKRTITDASSSATKAAAIHCLGASTYFGGAGEDGIFEQMTFLLEIVSSDGHHVNAGDDATVVTAALEEWGFLATEVKDLENESEEAIEVFAEQLESSESSVQIAAGENIALLYEKSYSPLAEGEVIEEAGSGDGNGSSDADGSDGFNDDDDRGGGNGNNQEKRLIKRYNPYHNTPRILTQVNALAHISGRHINKKSKRSLHANFTSILNTISNPRRGPQYSKAIDNETCRQYGSRKTVKIHRDSVMRLDRWWKWLRLAALRRLLRGGFVSHYFEGDRGVLDCLPVMMRPVGGGRGKWAGARGSGGGGGGGGEGKKGGRIGGEMMEMFSC
;
A
#
# COMPACT_ATOMS: atom_id res chain seq x y z
N MET A 1 32.65 27.78 27.02
CA MET A 1 32.91 26.41 26.57
C MET A 1 32.81 25.48 27.77
N ARG A 2 31.76 24.64 27.81
CA ARG A 2 31.49 23.65 28.85
C ARG A 2 31.57 22.27 28.18
N ASP A 3 32.36 21.38 28.77
CA ASP A 3 32.77 20.08 28.22
C ASP A 3 31.59 19.11 27.99
N LEU A 4 31.38 18.72 26.74
CA LEU A 4 30.33 17.78 26.28
C LEU A 4 30.74 16.30 26.36
N ARG A 5 31.93 15.97 26.88
CA ARG A 5 32.47 14.60 26.90
C ARG A 5 32.05 13.75 28.10
N ARG A 6 31.31 14.30 29.07
CA ARG A 6 31.02 13.60 30.34
C ARG A 6 29.57 13.16 30.53
N GLN A 7 28.71 13.32 29.52
CA GLN A 7 27.29 12.96 29.59
C GLN A 7 26.94 11.67 28.81
N ALA A 8 27.95 10.92 28.35
CA ALA A 8 27.78 9.68 27.58
C ALA A 8 27.95 8.39 28.42
N LEU A 9 27.93 8.46 29.75
CA LEU A 9 28.17 7.31 30.64
C LEU A 9 27.09 7.04 31.71
N GLU A 10 25.91 7.65 31.62
CA GLU A 10 24.75 7.24 32.42
C GLU A 10 23.69 6.57 31.53
N SER A 11 24.07 5.46 30.89
CA SER A 11 23.10 4.54 30.27
C SER A 11 22.46 3.68 31.35
N LYS A 12 21.16 3.89 31.58
CA LYS A 12 20.31 2.95 32.32
C LYS A 12 20.31 1.63 31.55
N LYS A 13 20.80 0.57 32.20
CA LYS A 13 20.82 -0.81 31.68
C LYS A 13 19.44 -1.19 31.14
N THR A 14 19.37 -1.49 29.85
CA THR A 14 18.21 -2.15 29.23
C THR A 14 18.21 -3.63 29.66
N VAL A 15 17.06 -4.10 30.13
CA VAL A 15 16.86 -5.50 30.50
C VAL A 15 16.42 -6.26 29.25
N SER A 16 17.14 -7.32 28.89
CA SER A 16 16.85 -8.18 27.73
C SER A 16 15.43 -8.78 27.77
N ARG A 17 14.74 -8.84 26.61
CA ARG A 17 13.41 -9.45 26.39
C ARG A 17 13.26 -10.86 27.02
N LYS A 18 14.34 -11.63 27.12
CA LYS A 18 14.33 -12.98 27.71
C LYS A 18 14.19 -12.99 29.25
N ALA A 19 14.55 -11.90 29.92
CA ALA A 19 14.39 -11.75 31.37
C ALA A 19 12.97 -11.28 31.74
N GLN A 20 12.36 -10.38 30.95
CA GLN A 20 10.98 -9.90 31.18
C GLN A 20 9.93 -11.02 31.01
N SER A 21 10.09 -11.90 30.01
CA SER A 21 9.20 -13.06 29.80
C SER A 21 9.18 -14.03 31.00
N ARG A 22 10.31 -14.15 31.73
CA ARG A 22 10.41 -15.01 32.92
C ARG A 22 9.84 -14.36 34.18
N GLU A 23 9.81 -13.04 34.27
CA GLU A 23 9.22 -12.32 35.41
C GLU A 23 7.67 -12.35 35.32
N ALA A 24 7.12 -12.14 34.13
CA ALA A 24 5.67 -12.16 33.88
C ALA A 24 5.02 -13.55 34.10
N SER A 25 5.79 -14.63 33.97
CA SER A 25 5.32 -16.00 34.21
C SER A 25 5.39 -16.43 35.68
N ARG A 26 6.10 -15.69 36.55
CA ARG A 26 6.25 -16.03 37.98
C ARG A 26 5.20 -15.36 38.88
N THR A 27 4.54 -14.31 38.41
CA THR A 27 3.57 -13.53 39.20
C THR A 27 2.14 -14.09 39.19
N ASN A 28 1.82 -15.06 38.32
CA ASN A 28 0.47 -15.63 38.19
C ASN A 28 0.22 -16.95 38.96
N SER A 29 1.14 -17.41 39.80
CA SER A 29 0.98 -18.68 40.53
C SER A 29 1.30 -18.58 42.01
N ARG A 30 0.62 -17.68 42.75
CA ARG A 30 0.65 -17.71 44.21
C ARG A 30 -0.48 -16.95 44.90
N VAL A 31 -1.70 -17.51 44.89
CA VAL A 31 -2.68 -17.33 45.99
C VAL A 31 -3.49 -18.62 46.19
N ASN A 32 -3.47 -19.10 47.45
CA ASN A 32 -4.17 -20.23 48.09
C ASN A 32 -5.70 -20.25 47.82
N SER A 33 -6.32 -21.35 47.39
CA SER A 33 -6.73 -22.60 48.08
C SER A 33 -7.86 -22.47 49.13
N ALA A 34 -8.99 -23.14 48.86
CA ALA A 34 -9.78 -23.89 49.86
C ALA A 34 -10.82 -24.84 49.19
N PRO A 35 -11.23 -25.95 49.86
CA PRO A 35 -11.75 -27.17 49.22
C PRO A 35 -13.20 -27.53 49.63
N ASN A 36 -13.83 -28.46 48.89
CA ASN A 36 -14.94 -29.40 49.22
C ASN A 36 -15.72 -29.71 47.93
N SER A 37 -16.29 -30.88 47.64
CA SER A 37 -16.30 -32.22 48.22
C SER A 37 -16.95 -33.16 47.17
N ALA A 38 -16.68 -34.46 47.30
CA ALA A 38 -17.02 -35.58 46.41
C ALA A 38 -18.51 -35.75 46.00
N HIS A 39 -18.74 -36.17 44.74
CA HIS A 39 -19.56 -37.37 44.47
C HIS A 39 -19.37 -37.95 43.06
N ASN A 40 -19.69 -39.24 42.99
CA ASN A 40 -19.29 -40.28 42.07
C ASN A 40 -20.24 -40.43 40.86
N SER A 41 -19.74 -41.04 39.77
CA SER A 41 -20.42 -41.94 38.80
C SER A 41 -20.40 -41.57 37.30
N ARG A 42 -20.03 -42.60 36.51
CA ARG A 42 -20.01 -42.74 35.02
C ARG A 42 -21.39 -43.26 34.52
N PRO A 43 -21.57 -43.64 33.23
CA PRO A 43 -21.47 -42.90 31.96
C PRO A 43 -22.71 -43.12 31.01
N ALA A 44 -22.70 -42.41 29.86
CA ALA A 44 -23.36 -42.72 28.56
C ALA A 44 -24.90 -42.70 28.40
N SER A 45 -25.41 -41.86 27.48
CA SER A 45 -26.37 -42.27 26.40
C SER A 45 -26.79 -41.12 25.45
N ARG A 46 -26.62 -41.37 24.15
CA ARG A 46 -27.53 -41.18 22.98
C ARG A 46 -28.27 -39.85 22.69
N ASN A 47 -28.05 -39.38 21.44
CA ASN A 47 -28.95 -38.78 20.43
C ASN A 47 -30.20 -37.97 20.86
N ALA A 48 -30.33 -36.73 20.34
CA ALA A 48 -31.15 -36.39 19.15
C ALA A 48 -31.47 -34.88 19.06
N SER A 49 -31.34 -34.33 17.85
CA SER A 49 -32.06 -33.17 17.27
C SER A 49 -32.16 -31.87 18.06
N ARG A 50 -31.59 -30.79 17.50
CA ARG A 50 -32.22 -29.45 17.47
C ARG A 50 -31.58 -28.58 16.39
N TYR A 51 -32.45 -27.91 15.65
CA TYR A 51 -32.21 -26.86 14.66
C TYR A 51 -31.13 -25.86 15.11
N PRO A 52 -30.27 -25.37 14.20
CA PRO A 52 -29.55 -24.13 14.45
C PRO A 52 -30.52 -22.95 14.35
N SER A 53 -30.66 -22.22 15.46
CA SER A 53 -31.14 -20.85 15.47
C SER A 53 -29.98 -20.02 14.90
N ASP A 54 -30.18 -19.48 13.71
CA ASP A 54 -29.26 -18.59 13.02
C ASP A 54 -29.84 -17.18 13.20
N ASP A 55 -29.41 -16.52 14.28
CA ASP A 55 -29.68 -15.12 14.60
C ASP A 55 -28.40 -14.60 15.30
N ASP A 56 -27.37 -14.38 14.49
CA ASP A 56 -26.25 -13.50 14.84
C ASP A 56 -26.28 -12.35 13.81
N GLU A 57 -27.14 -11.35 14.07
CA GLU A 57 -26.98 -10.01 13.51
C GLU A 57 -25.67 -9.42 14.06
N ASP A 58 -24.56 -9.68 13.35
CA ASP A 58 -23.29 -8.98 13.57
C ASP A 58 -23.47 -7.52 13.16
N GLY A 59 -23.79 -6.67 14.13
CA GLY A 59 -23.70 -5.22 14.00
C GLY A 59 -22.28 -4.83 13.57
N GLU A 60 -22.18 -4.30 12.35
CA GLU A 60 -20.92 -3.80 11.78
C GLU A 60 -20.28 -2.76 12.72
N SER A 61 -19.18 -3.13 13.36
CA SER A 61 -18.45 -2.24 14.26
C SER A 61 -17.71 -1.14 13.47
N GLU A 62 -17.87 0.11 13.93
CA GLU A 62 -17.38 1.39 13.40
C GLU A 62 -15.83 1.54 13.28
N SER A 63 -15.06 0.45 13.39
CA SER A 63 -13.59 0.38 13.26
C SER A 63 -13.09 0.27 11.79
N THR A 64 -13.98 0.19 10.82
CA THR A 64 -13.67 -0.22 9.44
C THR A 64 -13.22 0.94 8.53
N THR A 65 -13.17 2.20 9.02
CA THR A 65 -12.89 3.39 8.20
C THR A 65 -11.52 3.33 7.49
N TRP A 66 -10.53 2.68 8.09
CA TRP A 66 -9.16 2.57 7.57
C TRP A 66 -8.64 1.13 7.37
N ARG A 67 -9.34 0.11 7.88
CA ARG A 67 -8.87 -1.29 7.99
C ARG A 67 -8.99 -2.12 6.71
N HIS A 68 -8.77 -1.56 5.53
CA HIS A 68 -8.73 -2.37 4.31
C HIS A 68 -7.32 -2.95 4.10
N VAL A 69 -7.03 -4.08 4.77
CA VAL A 69 -5.79 -4.83 4.56
C VAL A 69 -5.78 -5.37 3.13
N VAL A 70 -4.92 -4.81 2.28
CA VAL A 70 -4.76 -5.27 0.90
C VAL A 70 -3.93 -6.56 0.92
N SER A 71 -4.56 -7.70 1.19
CA SER A 71 -3.85 -8.98 1.28
C SER A 71 -3.58 -9.58 -0.11
N PHE A 72 -2.46 -10.27 -0.22
CA PHE A 72 -2.08 -11.07 -1.36
C PHE A 72 -2.76 -12.44 -1.31
N THR A 73 -3.97 -12.59 -1.82
CA THR A 73 -4.64 -13.91 -1.81
C THR A 73 -4.38 -14.67 -3.11
N ILE A 74 -3.69 -15.82 -3.01
CA ILE A 74 -3.58 -16.83 -4.07
C ILE A 74 -4.54 -17.99 -3.73
N PRO A 75 -5.42 -18.45 -4.65
CA PRO A 75 -6.21 -19.67 -4.43
C PRO A 75 -5.30 -20.90 -4.49
N SER A 76 -5.36 -21.76 -3.46
CA SER A 76 -4.57 -22.99 -3.37
C SER A 76 -5.18 -24.09 -4.26
N SER A 77 -4.45 -24.57 -5.25
CA SER A 77 -4.75 -25.80 -5.97
C SER A 77 -4.12 -26.99 -5.24
N SER A 78 -4.95 -27.88 -4.68
CA SER A 78 -4.51 -29.18 -4.20
C SER A 78 -4.84 -30.27 -5.21
N SER A 79 -3.78 -30.86 -5.77
CA SER A 79 -3.64 -32.22 -6.34
C SER A 79 -4.56 -32.71 -7.47
N SER A 80 -3.91 -33.01 -8.60
CA SER A 80 -4.16 -34.14 -9.50
C SER A 80 -5.55 -34.27 -10.14
N ALA A 81 -5.74 -33.66 -11.31
CA ALA A 81 -6.29 -34.31 -12.52
C ALA A 81 -6.29 -33.32 -13.69
N THR A 82 -6.03 -33.84 -14.89
CA THR A 82 -6.11 -33.20 -16.20
C THR A 82 -7.30 -32.22 -16.33
N MET A 83 -7.04 -30.95 -16.65
CA MET A 83 -8.09 -29.95 -16.90
C MET A 83 -8.10 -29.50 -18.36
N SER A 84 -9.30 -29.56 -18.94
CA SER A 84 -9.69 -29.06 -20.26
C SER A 84 -9.80 -27.52 -20.26
N PRO A 85 -9.67 -26.82 -21.41
CA PRO A 85 -9.60 -25.35 -21.48
C PRO A 85 -10.82 -24.57 -20.98
N ALA A 86 -11.92 -25.24 -20.61
CA ALA A 86 -13.18 -24.61 -20.21
C ALA A 86 -13.28 -24.27 -18.70
N ALA A 87 -12.29 -24.61 -17.87
CA ALA A 87 -12.31 -24.34 -16.42
C ALA A 87 -11.70 -22.97 -16.02
N LEU A 88 -11.27 -22.14 -16.97
CA LEU A 88 -10.66 -20.82 -16.73
C LEU A 88 -11.66 -19.68 -16.44
N LEU A 89 -12.94 -19.98 -16.25
CA LEU A 89 -14.01 -18.97 -16.14
C LEU A 89 -14.68 -18.85 -14.75
N ILE A 90 -14.01 -19.28 -13.69
CA ILE A 90 -14.45 -18.99 -12.31
C ILE A 90 -13.26 -18.48 -11.49
N VAL A 91 -12.94 -17.20 -11.65
CA VAL A 91 -12.14 -16.41 -10.69
C VAL A 91 -13.05 -15.33 -10.13
N SER A 92 -13.84 -15.73 -9.15
CA SER A 92 -14.61 -14.85 -8.29
C SER A 92 -14.80 -15.58 -6.96
N ALA A 93 -13.80 -15.45 -6.09
CA ALA A 93 -13.89 -15.81 -4.69
C ALA A 93 -12.83 -15.05 -3.87
N THR A 94 -12.82 -13.71 -4.01
CA THR A 94 -12.70 -12.87 -2.81
C THR A 94 -14.00 -13.06 -2.03
N PRO A 95 -14.03 -13.00 -0.68
CA PRO A 95 -15.30 -12.88 0.00
C PRO A 95 -16.06 -11.72 -0.64
N SER A 96 -17.28 -12.02 -1.07
CA SER A 96 -18.19 -11.07 -1.69
C SER A 96 -18.23 -9.80 -0.84
N ILE A 97 -17.98 -8.67 -1.49
CA ILE A 97 -18.14 -7.31 -0.95
C ILE A 97 -19.58 -6.80 -1.25
N ASP A 98 -20.49 -7.70 -1.64
CA ASP A 98 -21.84 -7.39 -2.11
C ASP A 98 -22.94 -7.56 -1.05
N ASP A 99 -22.62 -7.46 0.24
CA ASP A 99 -23.64 -7.51 1.29
C ASP A 99 -23.32 -6.46 2.36
N GLY A 100 -23.86 -5.24 2.20
CA GLY A 100 -23.71 -4.18 3.21
C GLY A 100 -23.86 -2.73 2.75
N PHE A 101 -23.84 -2.44 1.44
CA PHE A 101 -24.32 -1.15 0.94
C PHE A 101 -25.44 -1.41 -0.05
N SER A 102 -26.67 -1.03 0.33
CA SER A 102 -27.78 -0.98 -0.60
C SER A 102 -27.30 -0.35 -1.90
N ALA A 103 -27.61 -1.00 -3.01
CA ALA A 103 -27.69 -0.36 -4.31
C ALA A 103 -28.66 0.82 -4.16
N ALA A 104 -28.15 1.95 -3.67
CA ALA A 104 -28.72 3.24 -3.92
C ALA A 104 -28.61 3.38 -5.43
N ASN A 105 -29.77 3.33 -6.09
CA ASN A 105 -29.95 3.55 -7.52
C ASN A 105 -28.82 4.43 -8.08
N ASP A 106 -28.00 3.86 -8.99
CA ASP A 106 -27.18 4.64 -9.91
C ASP A 106 -28.13 5.39 -10.86
N GLU A 107 -28.82 6.39 -10.33
CA GLU A 107 -29.09 7.59 -11.10
C GLU A 107 -27.74 8.29 -11.17
N GLU A 108 -27.15 8.29 -12.36
CA GLU A 108 -26.00 9.10 -12.75
C GLU A 108 -26.38 10.58 -12.53
N SER A 109 -26.30 11.03 -11.27
CA SER A 109 -26.58 12.40 -10.87
C SER A 109 -25.61 13.29 -11.63
N ALA A 110 -26.14 14.33 -12.25
CA ALA A 110 -25.35 15.18 -13.13
C ALA A 110 -24.17 15.77 -12.34
N PRO A 111 -22.99 15.97 -12.95
CA PRO A 111 -21.83 16.57 -12.27
C PRO A 111 -22.12 17.96 -11.66
N ALA A 112 -23.16 18.66 -12.12
CA ALA A 112 -23.63 19.90 -11.52
C ALA A 112 -24.36 19.69 -10.17
N GLU A 113 -25.10 18.59 -10.02
CA GLU A 113 -25.81 18.24 -8.78
C GLU A 113 -24.81 17.83 -7.70
N THR A 114 -23.79 17.03 -8.03
CA THR A 114 -22.73 16.63 -7.08
C THR A 114 -21.93 17.82 -6.56
N LEU A 115 -21.65 18.82 -7.40
CA LEU A 115 -20.98 20.07 -7.00
C LEU A 115 -21.88 20.95 -6.11
N GLN A 116 -23.17 21.00 -6.40
CA GLN A 116 -24.13 21.72 -5.57
C GLN A 116 -24.24 21.07 -4.19
N ASP A 117 -24.41 19.75 -4.14
CA ASP A 117 -24.45 18.96 -2.91
C ASP A 117 -23.17 19.17 -2.09
N LEU A 118 -22.01 19.13 -2.74
CA LEU A 118 -20.72 19.38 -2.07
C LEU A 118 -20.67 20.78 -1.46
N SER A 119 -21.13 21.80 -2.20
CA SER A 119 -21.15 23.19 -1.74
C SER A 119 -22.09 23.38 -0.55
N GLU A 120 -23.26 22.72 -0.56
CA GLU A 120 -24.22 22.73 0.54
C GLU A 120 -23.64 22.06 1.80
N VAL A 121 -23.04 20.88 1.64
CA VAL A 121 -22.37 20.14 2.73
C VAL A 121 -21.24 20.96 3.35
N ILE A 122 -20.40 21.61 2.54
CA ILE A 122 -19.30 22.46 3.03
C ILE A 122 -19.83 23.66 3.80
N ARG A 123 -20.88 24.31 3.28
CA ARG A 123 -21.52 25.46 3.94
C ARG A 123 -22.08 25.05 5.30
N ASP A 124 -22.84 23.96 5.36
CA ASP A 124 -23.48 23.48 6.60
C ASP A 124 -22.46 22.95 7.63
N PHE A 125 -21.36 22.35 7.18
CA PHE A 125 -20.27 21.96 8.07
C PHE A 125 -19.52 23.16 8.65
N THR A 126 -19.24 24.17 7.80
CA THR A 126 -18.48 25.37 8.19
C THR A 126 -19.28 26.28 9.13
N ASP A 127 -20.62 26.30 9.02
CA ASP A 127 -21.47 26.99 9.99
C ASP A 127 -21.56 26.25 11.34
N ARG A 128 -20.62 26.56 12.21
CA ARG A 128 -20.55 25.99 13.56
C ARG A 128 -21.55 26.58 14.55
N LYS A 129 -22.25 27.68 14.24
CA LYS A 129 -23.07 28.40 15.25
C LYS A 129 -24.34 27.61 15.64
N ARG A 130 -24.78 26.68 14.79
CA ARG A 130 -26.00 25.90 15.01
C ARG A 130 -25.81 24.39 14.80
N SER A 131 -24.58 23.91 14.67
CA SER A 131 -24.34 22.49 14.36
C SER A 131 -24.25 21.63 15.62
N SER A 132 -25.05 20.54 15.63
CA SER A 132 -24.94 19.48 16.62
C SER A 132 -23.76 18.56 16.29
N VAL A 133 -23.38 17.67 17.21
CA VAL A 133 -22.33 16.67 16.92
C VAL A 133 -22.78 15.77 15.76
N LEU A 134 -24.02 15.30 15.83
CA LEU A 134 -24.64 14.46 14.81
C LEU A 134 -24.63 15.13 13.43
N SER A 135 -25.05 16.39 13.34
CA SER A 135 -25.08 17.09 12.05
C SER A 135 -23.67 17.30 11.46
N ARG A 136 -22.65 17.48 12.31
CA ARG A 136 -21.26 17.55 11.83
C ARG A 136 -20.77 16.20 11.30
N GLU A 137 -21.10 15.11 11.98
CA GLU A 137 -20.77 13.76 11.52
C GLU A 137 -21.48 13.41 10.20
N GLU A 138 -22.76 13.78 10.05
CA GLU A 138 -23.54 13.61 8.82
C GLU A 138 -22.91 14.38 7.66
N ASN A 139 -22.60 15.66 7.86
CA ASN A 139 -21.95 16.49 6.84
C ASN A 139 -20.56 15.95 6.46
N LEU A 140 -19.74 15.55 7.43
CA LEU A 140 -18.44 14.94 7.15
C LEU A 140 -18.57 13.60 6.43
N THR A 141 -19.57 12.80 6.77
CA THR A 141 -19.85 11.53 6.09
C THR A 141 -20.25 11.76 4.64
N ALA A 142 -21.13 12.73 4.39
CA ALA A 142 -21.54 13.11 3.04
C ALA A 142 -20.35 13.64 2.23
N TYR A 143 -19.54 14.52 2.82
CA TYR A 143 -18.32 15.05 2.22
C TYR A 143 -17.34 13.95 1.83
N VAL A 144 -17.01 13.06 2.76
CA VAL A 144 -16.11 11.92 2.52
C VAL A 144 -16.66 11.02 1.41
N ARG A 145 -17.97 10.75 1.41
CA ARG A 145 -18.61 9.93 0.36
C ARG A 145 -18.47 10.57 -1.02
N ILE A 146 -18.79 11.86 -1.15
CA ILE A 146 -18.70 12.58 -2.43
C ILE A 146 -17.26 12.52 -2.98
N LEU A 147 -16.27 12.91 -2.17
CA LEU A 147 -14.86 12.92 -2.56
C LEU A 147 -14.24 11.52 -2.73
N THR A 148 -14.89 10.48 -2.24
CA THR A 148 -14.44 9.10 -2.45
C THR A 148 -14.95 8.57 -3.78
N SER A 149 -16.16 8.96 -4.19
CA SER A 149 -16.83 8.42 -5.37
C SER A 149 -16.51 9.16 -6.66
N HIS A 150 -16.25 10.47 -6.57
CA HIS A 150 -16.10 11.36 -7.73
C HIS A 150 -14.92 12.33 -7.56
N TYR A 151 -14.16 12.49 -8.63
CA TYR A 151 -13.17 13.54 -8.81
C TYR A 151 -13.84 14.88 -9.09
N ILE A 152 -13.39 15.92 -8.39
CA ILE A 152 -13.91 17.28 -8.46
C ILE A 152 -12.87 18.18 -9.14
N ASP A 153 -12.99 18.37 -10.46
CA ASP A 153 -11.99 19.10 -11.26
C ASP A 153 -11.95 20.61 -10.97
N ASP A 154 -13.10 21.21 -10.66
CA ASP A 154 -13.23 22.64 -10.33
C ASP A 154 -12.64 23.01 -8.95
N GLY A 155 -12.12 22.01 -8.22
CA GLY A 155 -11.60 22.16 -6.87
C GLY A 155 -12.69 22.28 -5.81
N ILE A 156 -12.26 22.41 -4.56
CA ILE A 156 -13.13 22.39 -3.38
C ILE A 156 -13.47 23.83 -2.98
N PRO A 157 -14.76 24.22 -2.97
CA PRO A 157 -15.13 25.61 -2.72
C PRO A 157 -14.81 26.02 -1.28
N ASN A 158 -14.31 27.25 -1.11
CA ASN A 158 -13.94 27.84 0.20
C ASN A 158 -13.03 26.95 1.06
N PHE A 159 -12.09 26.25 0.43
CA PHE A 159 -11.22 25.29 1.12
C PHE A 159 -10.48 25.82 2.36
N PRO A 160 -9.95 27.06 2.41
CA PRO A 160 -9.26 27.56 3.62
C PRO A 160 -10.15 27.59 4.88
N ASP A 161 -11.44 27.95 4.72
CA ASP A 161 -12.42 27.98 5.80
C ASP A 161 -12.86 26.56 6.20
N LEU A 162 -13.03 25.69 5.20
CA LEU A 162 -13.28 24.27 5.41
C LEU A 162 -12.13 23.61 6.19
N LEU A 163 -10.89 23.81 5.76
CA LEU A 163 -9.69 23.27 6.41
C LEU A 163 -9.58 23.76 7.86
N SER A 164 -9.89 25.04 8.11
CA SER A 164 -9.94 25.59 9.48
C SER A 164 -11.00 24.90 10.34
N SER A 165 -12.16 24.57 9.76
CA SER A 165 -13.22 23.83 10.44
C SER A 165 -12.85 22.37 10.70
N LEU A 166 -12.21 21.70 9.73
CA LEU A 166 -11.67 20.34 9.86
C LEU A 166 -10.60 20.26 10.94
N ILE A 167 -9.63 21.18 10.96
CA ILE A 167 -8.61 21.30 12.02
C ILE A 167 -9.27 21.41 13.39
N LYS A 168 -10.35 22.18 13.50
CA LYS A 168 -11.07 22.34 14.77
C LYS A 168 -11.81 21.06 15.19
N SER A 169 -12.35 20.29 14.25
CA SER A 169 -12.95 18.97 14.52
C SER A 169 -11.90 17.89 14.85
N ILE A 170 -10.68 18.00 14.33
CA ILE A 170 -9.56 17.13 14.73
C ILE A 170 -9.10 17.45 16.15
N ARG A 171 -8.87 18.75 16.45
CA ARG A 171 -8.35 19.18 17.76
C ARG A 171 -9.34 19.06 18.92
N SER A 172 -10.62 19.25 18.63
CA SER A 172 -11.67 19.44 19.64
C SER A 172 -12.99 18.79 19.23
N GLY A 173 -12.91 17.71 18.44
CA GLY A 173 -14.07 16.90 18.09
C GLY A 173 -14.77 16.41 19.35
N SER A 174 -16.11 16.43 19.33
CA SER A 174 -16.91 15.98 20.49
C SER A 174 -17.10 14.46 20.52
N SER A 175 -16.77 13.80 19.41
CA SER A 175 -16.93 12.37 19.17
C SER A 175 -15.71 11.85 18.41
N GLU A 176 -15.33 10.60 18.68
CA GLU A 176 -14.25 9.92 17.95
C GLU A 176 -14.55 9.83 16.45
N LYS A 177 -15.82 9.59 16.10
CA LYS A 177 -16.29 9.51 14.72
C LYS A 177 -16.13 10.83 13.99
N GLU A 178 -16.49 11.95 14.61
CA GLU A 178 -16.24 13.29 14.07
C GLU A 178 -14.75 13.50 13.75
N THR A 179 -13.86 13.14 14.68
CA THR A 179 -12.41 13.26 14.48
C THR A 179 -11.89 12.36 13.36
N MET A 180 -12.28 11.08 13.32
CA MET A 180 -11.88 10.15 12.26
C MET A 180 -12.36 10.58 10.88
N LEU A 181 -13.61 11.05 10.76
CA LEU A 181 -14.15 11.57 9.51
C LEU A 181 -13.45 12.87 9.09
N ALA A 182 -13.10 13.75 10.02
CA ALA A 182 -12.34 14.95 9.71
C ALA A 182 -10.91 14.64 9.22
N LEU A 183 -10.23 13.66 9.82
CA LEU A 183 -8.93 13.16 9.34
C LEU A 183 -9.05 12.59 7.92
N LYS A 184 -10.11 11.82 7.66
CA LYS A 184 -10.39 11.27 6.34
C LYS A 184 -10.67 12.36 5.31
N ALA A 185 -11.48 13.34 5.67
CA ALA A 185 -11.82 14.50 4.85
C ALA A 185 -10.56 15.26 4.44
N VAL A 186 -9.65 15.58 5.38
CA VAL A 186 -8.38 16.24 5.06
C VAL A 186 -7.53 15.41 4.09
N SER A 187 -7.46 14.10 4.30
CA SER A 187 -6.67 13.21 3.43
C SER A 187 -7.19 13.20 1.99
N LEU A 188 -8.53 13.17 1.82
CA LEU A 188 -9.17 13.25 0.52
C LEU A 188 -9.00 14.64 -0.10
N SER A 189 -9.15 15.72 0.68
CA SER A 189 -8.89 17.08 0.17
C SER A 189 -7.46 17.25 -0.32
N ALA A 190 -6.47 16.67 0.39
CA ALA A 190 -5.08 16.72 -0.02
C ALA A 190 -4.87 16.02 -1.36
N LEU A 191 -5.43 14.81 -1.53
CA LEU A 191 -5.39 14.06 -2.78
C LEU A 191 -6.04 14.82 -3.94
N THR A 192 -7.22 15.41 -3.72
CA THR A 192 -8.00 16.09 -4.77
C THR A 192 -7.39 17.45 -5.17
N LEU A 193 -6.91 18.23 -4.21
CA LEU A 193 -6.46 19.61 -4.48
C LEU A 193 -4.99 19.72 -4.87
N LEU A 194 -4.14 18.82 -4.34
CA LEU A 194 -2.69 18.93 -4.45
C LEU A 194 -2.16 20.30 -3.99
N ASP A 195 -2.80 20.91 -3.00
CA ASP A 195 -2.44 22.23 -2.45
C ASP A 195 -1.27 22.09 -1.48
N GLU A 196 -0.13 22.70 -1.84
CA GLU A 196 1.11 22.68 -1.08
C GLU A 196 1.03 23.34 0.31
N SER A 197 -0.02 24.11 0.58
CA SER A 197 -0.23 24.75 1.87
C SER A 197 -0.87 23.83 2.92
N ILE A 198 -1.41 22.68 2.50
CA ILE A 198 -2.12 21.75 3.39
C ILE A 198 -1.17 21.17 4.44
N TYR A 199 -0.02 20.63 4.01
CA TYR A 199 0.93 19.97 4.90
C TYR A 199 1.38 20.88 6.04
N ALA A 200 1.83 22.10 5.71
CA ALA A 200 2.34 23.06 6.69
C ALA A 200 1.31 23.42 7.78
N ARG A 201 0.01 23.43 7.43
CA ARG A 201 -1.08 23.74 8.36
C ARG A 201 -1.49 22.54 9.21
N ILE A 202 -1.51 21.34 8.63
CA ILE A 202 -2.08 20.16 9.28
C ILE A 202 -1.04 19.34 10.04
N ALA A 203 0.22 19.27 9.60
CA ALA A 203 1.23 18.38 10.18
C ALA A 203 1.43 18.57 11.71
N PRO A 204 1.51 19.81 12.26
CA PRO A 204 1.61 19.99 13.71
C PRO A 204 0.38 19.49 14.47
N VAL A 205 -0.81 19.62 13.86
CA VAL A 205 -2.08 19.16 14.44
C VAL A 205 -2.12 17.63 14.44
N LEU A 206 -1.66 16.98 13.37
CA LEU A 206 -1.62 15.54 13.25
C LEU A 206 -0.61 14.92 14.20
N LYS A 207 0.64 15.41 14.25
CA LYS A 207 1.66 14.93 15.21
C LYS A 207 1.14 14.97 16.64
N ARG A 208 0.49 16.07 17.02
CA ARG A 208 -0.16 16.18 18.33
C ARG A 208 -1.29 15.17 18.51
N THR A 209 -2.17 15.01 17.51
CA THR A 209 -3.28 14.06 17.57
C THR A 209 -2.78 12.62 17.72
N ILE A 210 -1.71 12.26 17.00
CA ILE A 210 -1.06 10.95 17.09
C ILE A 210 -0.53 10.70 18.51
N THR A 211 0.07 11.70 19.16
CA THR A 211 0.61 11.55 20.53
C THR A 211 -0.48 11.59 21.62
N ASP A 212 -1.45 12.50 21.49
CA ASP A 212 -2.39 12.85 22.56
C ASP A 212 -3.72 12.08 22.51
N ALA A 213 -4.14 11.54 21.36
CA ALA A 213 -5.42 10.85 21.25
C ALA A 213 -5.46 9.61 22.17
N SER A 214 -6.63 9.33 22.77
CA SER A 214 -6.82 8.18 23.65
C SER A 214 -7.08 6.88 22.89
N SER A 215 -7.64 6.96 21.69
CA SER A 215 -7.97 5.80 20.88
C SER A 215 -6.86 5.48 19.88
N SER A 216 -6.40 4.23 19.88
CA SER A 216 -5.46 3.71 18.89
C SER A 216 -5.98 3.82 17.46
N ALA A 217 -7.29 3.67 17.25
CA ALA A 217 -7.90 3.82 15.93
C ALA A 217 -7.79 5.26 15.42
N THR A 218 -7.99 6.24 16.31
CA THR A 218 -7.78 7.66 15.99
C THR A 218 -6.30 7.98 15.73
N LYS A 219 -5.37 7.40 16.50
CA LYS A 219 -3.93 7.54 16.24
C LYS A 219 -3.55 6.98 14.87
N ALA A 220 -3.98 5.77 14.54
CA ALA A 220 -3.74 5.14 13.24
C ALA A 220 -4.34 5.97 12.09
N ALA A 221 -5.58 6.45 12.24
CA ALA A 221 -6.21 7.36 11.27
C ALA A 221 -5.41 8.65 11.07
N ALA A 222 -4.86 9.21 12.16
CA ALA A 222 -4.04 10.42 12.10
C ALA A 222 -2.68 10.17 11.45
N ILE A 223 -2.08 8.98 11.62
CA ILE A 223 -0.87 8.55 10.90
C ILE A 223 -1.15 8.47 9.40
N HIS A 224 -2.23 7.80 8.98
CA HIS A 224 -2.63 7.75 7.57
C HIS A 224 -2.90 9.14 6.98
N CYS A 225 -3.56 10.01 7.75
CA CYS A 225 -3.78 11.39 7.34
C CYS A 225 -2.46 12.17 7.21
N LEU A 226 -1.48 11.91 8.08
CA LEU A 226 -0.16 12.54 8.02
C LEU A 226 0.59 12.08 6.78
N GLY A 227 0.62 10.78 6.49
CA GLY A 227 1.23 10.24 5.27
C GLY A 227 0.60 10.81 4.00
N ALA A 228 -0.74 10.80 3.91
CA ALA A 228 -1.47 11.41 2.78
C ALA A 228 -1.19 12.91 2.64
N SER A 229 -1.21 13.66 3.74
CA SER A 229 -0.94 15.11 3.71
C SER A 229 0.52 15.42 3.39
N THR A 230 1.45 14.54 3.74
CA THR A 230 2.87 14.69 3.42
C THR A 230 3.11 14.46 1.93
N TYR A 231 2.50 13.40 1.39
CA TYR A 231 2.64 13.03 -0.02
C TYR A 231 1.92 14.01 -0.95
N PHE A 232 0.65 14.33 -0.67
CA PHE A 232 -0.20 15.14 -1.57
C PHE A 232 -0.26 16.62 -1.20
N GLY A 233 0.07 16.99 0.04
CA GLY A 233 -0.09 18.35 0.55
C GLY A 233 1.15 19.22 0.50
N GLY A 234 2.14 18.87 -0.34
CA GLY A 234 3.35 19.65 -0.63
C GLY A 234 4.37 19.75 0.50
N ALA A 235 4.70 18.64 1.17
CA ALA A 235 5.73 18.64 2.21
C ALA A 235 7.16 18.91 1.70
N GLY A 236 7.41 18.61 0.41
CA GLY A 236 8.77 18.58 -0.14
C GLY A 236 9.61 17.44 0.42
N GLU A 237 10.84 17.31 -0.08
CA GLU A 237 11.75 16.22 0.29
C GLU A 237 12.12 16.25 1.79
N ASP A 238 12.48 17.43 2.31
CA ASP A 238 12.79 17.61 3.74
C ASP A 238 11.63 17.20 4.64
N GLY A 239 10.39 17.57 4.27
CA GLY A 239 9.19 17.21 5.01
C GLY A 239 8.91 15.70 4.96
N ILE A 240 9.17 15.05 3.82
CA ILE A 240 9.08 13.60 3.67
C ILE A 240 10.05 12.90 4.63
N PHE A 241 11.33 13.28 4.63
CA PHE A 241 12.34 12.69 5.52
C PHE A 241 12.02 12.94 7.01
N GLU A 242 11.53 14.14 7.36
CA GLU A 242 11.08 14.45 8.72
C GLU A 242 9.96 13.48 9.16
N GLN A 243 8.97 13.23 8.30
CA GLN A 243 7.89 12.32 8.63
C GLN A 243 8.34 10.86 8.64
N MET A 244 9.20 10.44 7.71
CA MET A 244 9.77 9.09 7.71
C MET A 244 10.54 8.82 9.01
N THR A 245 11.32 9.79 9.50
CA THR A 245 12.02 9.68 10.78
C THR A 245 11.04 9.52 11.94
N PHE A 246 10.02 10.37 12.01
CA PHE A 246 8.98 10.29 13.05
C PHE A 246 8.23 8.94 13.03
N LEU A 247 7.89 8.42 11.85
CA LEU A 247 7.24 7.12 11.72
C LEU A 247 8.17 5.98 12.15
N LEU A 248 9.47 6.07 11.85
CA LEU A 248 10.46 5.07 12.29
C LEU A 248 10.66 5.07 13.81
N GLU A 249 10.57 6.22 14.49
CA GLU A 249 10.56 6.32 15.95
C GLU A 249 9.34 5.62 16.57
N ILE A 250 8.17 5.69 15.93
CA ILE A 250 6.98 4.95 16.35
C ILE A 250 7.22 3.44 16.21
N VAL A 251 7.77 2.99 15.09
CA VAL A 251 8.01 1.58 14.81
C VAL A 251 9.08 1.00 15.73
N SER A 252 10.23 1.67 15.88
CA SER A 252 11.34 1.19 16.73
C SER A 252 11.00 1.12 18.22
N SER A 253 10.01 1.89 18.66
CA SER A 253 9.54 1.90 20.04
C SER A 253 8.30 1.02 20.27
N ASP A 254 7.87 0.22 19.29
CA ASP A 254 6.63 -0.56 19.36
C ASP A 254 5.42 0.30 19.76
N GLY A 255 5.34 1.53 19.23
CA GLY A 255 4.28 2.50 19.50
C GLY A 255 4.43 3.33 20.79
N HIS A 256 5.43 3.06 21.63
CA HIS A 256 5.63 3.79 22.89
C HIS A 256 5.94 5.28 22.67
N HIS A 257 6.59 5.65 21.57
CA HIS A 257 6.91 7.05 21.24
C HIS A 257 5.65 7.95 21.19
N VAL A 258 4.49 7.38 20.91
CA VAL A 258 3.20 8.11 20.79
C VAL A 258 2.18 7.66 21.83
N ASN A 259 2.63 7.11 22.96
CA ASN A 259 1.77 6.61 24.04
C ASN A 259 0.78 5.50 23.58
N ALA A 260 1.20 4.66 22.62
CA ALA A 260 0.43 3.52 22.12
C ALA A 260 1.30 2.25 22.14
N GLY A 261 1.95 1.99 23.27
CA GLY A 261 2.85 0.85 23.43
C GLY A 261 2.17 -0.48 23.17
N ASP A 262 2.84 -1.35 22.43
CA ASP A 262 2.38 -2.67 21.99
C ASP A 262 1.08 -2.65 21.16
N ASP A 263 0.73 -1.49 20.58
CA ASP A 263 -0.45 -1.36 19.72
C ASP A 263 -0.12 -1.66 18.25
N ALA A 264 -0.52 -2.84 17.81
CA ALA A 264 -0.26 -3.28 16.44
C ALA A 264 -0.95 -2.44 15.36
N THR A 265 -2.07 -1.76 15.68
CA THR A 265 -2.76 -0.92 14.69
C THR A 265 -1.97 0.35 14.40
N VAL A 266 -1.40 0.97 15.43
CA VAL A 266 -0.55 2.15 15.32
C VAL A 266 0.78 1.80 14.65
N VAL A 267 1.43 0.70 15.04
CA VAL A 267 2.68 0.25 14.41
C VAL A 267 2.47 -0.14 12.95
N THR A 268 1.39 -0.84 12.62
CA THR A 268 1.05 -1.18 11.22
C THR A 268 0.84 0.09 10.40
N ALA A 269 0.06 1.06 10.91
CA ALA A 269 -0.17 2.32 10.21
C ALA A 269 1.15 3.09 9.97
N ALA A 270 2.06 3.10 10.96
CA ALA A 270 3.36 3.74 10.81
C ALA A 270 4.23 3.07 9.75
N LEU A 271 4.26 1.73 9.72
CA LEU A 271 4.96 0.97 8.68
C LEU A 271 4.39 1.23 7.29
N GLU A 272 3.06 1.21 7.15
CA GLU A 272 2.39 1.42 5.87
C GLU A 272 2.65 2.82 5.30
N GLU A 273 2.61 3.86 6.13
CA GLU A 273 2.88 5.22 5.69
C GLU A 273 4.38 5.49 5.49
N TRP A 274 5.26 4.86 6.27
CA TRP A 274 6.71 4.93 6.01
C TRP A 274 7.04 4.36 4.64
N GLY A 275 6.50 3.19 4.31
CA GLY A 275 6.67 2.54 3.01
C GLY A 275 6.09 3.37 1.87
N PHE A 276 4.90 3.96 2.07
CA PHE A 276 4.28 4.83 1.09
C PHE A 276 5.13 6.07 0.78
N LEU A 277 5.61 6.78 1.81
CA LEU A 277 6.47 7.96 1.65
C LEU A 277 7.82 7.60 1.01
N ALA A 278 8.43 6.48 1.41
CA ALA A 278 9.67 5.97 0.82
C ALA A 278 9.55 5.69 -0.70
N THR A 279 8.33 5.51 -1.23
CA THR A 279 8.16 5.37 -2.68
C THR A 279 8.50 6.64 -3.46
N GLU A 280 8.37 7.82 -2.85
CA GLU A 280 8.67 9.11 -3.47
C GLU A 280 10.16 9.45 -3.43
N VAL A 281 10.87 8.99 -2.40
CA VAL A 281 12.31 9.23 -2.25
C VAL A 281 13.10 8.47 -3.32
N LYS A 282 13.92 9.18 -4.10
CA LYS A 282 14.70 8.57 -5.21
C LYS A 282 15.84 7.69 -4.71
N ASP A 283 16.58 8.18 -3.72
CA ASP A 283 17.72 7.49 -3.12
C ASP A 283 17.50 7.30 -1.62
N LEU A 284 17.65 6.07 -1.15
CA LEU A 284 17.42 5.66 0.23
C LEU A 284 18.67 5.02 0.85
N GLU A 285 19.85 5.20 0.26
CA GLU A 285 21.09 4.58 0.74
C GLU A 285 21.37 4.88 2.21
N ASN A 286 21.18 6.13 2.64
CA ASN A 286 21.50 6.57 4.01
C ASN A 286 20.48 6.05 5.04
N GLU A 287 19.23 5.86 4.64
CA GLU A 287 18.12 5.48 5.50
C GLU A 287 17.95 3.96 5.58
N SER A 288 18.41 3.23 4.55
CA SER A 288 18.16 1.80 4.39
C SER A 288 18.69 0.96 5.55
N GLU A 289 19.91 1.24 6.01
CA GLU A 289 20.60 0.42 7.02
C GLU A 289 19.84 0.44 8.37
N GLU A 290 19.50 1.63 8.87
CA GLU A 290 18.76 1.81 10.13
C GLU A 290 17.32 1.30 9.99
N ALA A 291 16.65 1.64 8.88
CA ALA A 291 15.27 1.23 8.67
C ALA A 291 15.13 -0.30 8.59
N ILE A 292 16.04 -0.99 7.89
CA ILE A 292 16.00 -2.46 7.79
C ILE A 292 16.28 -3.10 9.16
N GLU A 293 17.16 -2.54 9.99
CA GLU A 293 17.38 -3.04 11.35
C GLU A 293 16.07 -3.00 12.16
N VAL A 294 15.39 -1.85 12.14
CA VAL A 294 14.11 -1.65 12.84
C VAL A 294 13.03 -2.59 12.29
N PHE A 295 12.89 -2.70 10.97
CA PHE A 295 11.89 -3.59 10.36
C PHE A 295 12.18 -5.07 10.61
N ALA A 296 13.45 -5.47 10.71
CA ALA A 296 13.84 -6.84 11.03
C ALA A 296 13.39 -7.25 12.43
N GLU A 297 13.38 -6.34 13.39
CA GLU A 297 12.80 -6.60 14.72
C GLU A 297 11.29 -6.83 14.62
N GLN A 298 10.59 -6.08 13.77
CA GLN A 298 9.14 -6.19 13.58
C GLN A 298 8.70 -7.48 12.87
N LEU A 299 9.59 -8.14 12.13
CA LEU A 299 9.34 -9.48 11.59
C LEU A 299 9.06 -10.52 12.69
N GLU A 300 9.51 -10.27 13.92
CA GLU A 300 9.30 -11.16 15.08
C GLU A 300 7.99 -10.88 15.84
N SER A 301 7.18 -9.91 15.39
CA SER A 301 5.88 -9.59 16.00
C SER A 301 4.90 -10.78 15.97
N SER A 302 3.97 -10.84 16.93
CA SER A 302 2.86 -11.81 16.91
C SER A 302 1.79 -11.46 15.88
N GLU A 303 1.76 -10.21 15.42
CA GLU A 303 0.70 -9.68 14.57
C GLU A 303 1.09 -9.75 13.10
N SER A 304 0.33 -10.51 12.32
CA SER A 304 0.64 -10.73 10.92
C SER A 304 0.62 -9.44 10.09
N SER A 305 -0.18 -8.43 10.48
CA SER A 305 -0.20 -7.14 9.78
C SER A 305 1.11 -6.37 9.94
N VAL A 306 1.68 -6.36 11.15
CA VAL A 306 2.97 -5.74 11.46
C VAL A 306 4.09 -6.46 10.70
N GLN A 307 4.11 -7.80 10.75
CA GLN A 307 5.09 -8.60 10.03
C GLN A 307 5.04 -8.32 8.51
N ILE A 308 3.84 -8.32 7.93
CA ILE A 308 3.66 -8.07 6.49
C ILE A 308 4.15 -6.67 6.14
N ALA A 309 3.67 -5.62 6.82
CA ALA A 309 4.05 -4.24 6.50
C ALA A 309 5.57 -4.01 6.63
N ALA A 310 6.21 -4.58 7.65
CA ALA A 310 7.67 -4.54 7.80
C ALA A 310 8.39 -5.25 6.65
N GLY A 311 7.92 -6.44 6.26
CA GLY A 311 8.47 -7.19 5.15
C GLY A 311 8.30 -6.50 3.78
N GLU A 312 7.19 -5.81 3.56
CA GLU A 312 6.95 -5.01 2.35
C GLU A 312 7.92 -3.83 2.27
N ASN A 313 8.20 -3.15 3.39
CA ASN A 313 9.18 -2.07 3.44
C ASN A 313 10.62 -2.56 3.20
N ILE A 314 10.99 -3.70 3.78
CA ILE A 314 12.28 -4.34 3.49
C ILE A 314 12.37 -4.65 1.98
N ALA A 315 11.33 -5.25 1.38
CA ALA A 315 11.33 -5.55 -0.05
C ALA A 315 11.45 -4.28 -0.91
N LEU A 316 10.79 -3.17 -0.53
CA LEU A 316 10.93 -1.88 -1.19
C LEU A 316 12.37 -1.37 -1.14
N LEU A 317 13.06 -1.46 0.01
CA LEU A 317 14.44 -0.97 0.15
C LEU A 317 15.43 -1.77 -0.69
N TYR A 318 15.28 -3.09 -0.72
CA TYR A 318 16.05 -3.92 -1.66
C TYR A 318 15.74 -3.55 -3.12
N GLU A 319 14.46 -3.32 -3.46
CA GLU A 319 14.09 -2.87 -4.81
C GLU A 319 14.71 -1.50 -5.16
N LYS A 320 14.73 -0.54 -4.23
CA LYS A 320 15.26 0.81 -4.40
C LYS A 320 16.78 0.85 -4.50
N SER A 321 17.49 -0.16 -4.00
CA SER A 321 18.94 -0.27 -4.22
C SER A 321 19.31 -0.66 -5.65
N TYR A 322 18.33 -0.82 -6.53
CA TYR A 322 18.52 -1.04 -7.96
C TYR A 322 17.79 0.03 -8.75
N SER A 323 18.47 0.62 -9.73
CA SER A 323 17.85 1.57 -10.64
C SER A 323 18.13 1.23 -12.11
N PRO A 324 17.28 1.71 -13.03
CA PRO A 324 17.56 1.66 -14.46
C PRO A 324 18.96 2.16 -14.80
N LEU A 325 19.66 1.48 -15.71
CA LEU A 325 20.87 2.01 -16.34
C LEU A 325 20.53 3.30 -17.11
N ALA A 326 21.26 4.38 -16.83
CA ALA A 326 21.05 5.66 -17.53
C ALA A 326 21.67 5.63 -18.94
N GLU A 327 21.14 6.45 -19.85
CA GLU A 327 21.72 6.59 -21.20
C GLU A 327 23.15 7.15 -21.12
N GLY A 328 24.11 6.43 -21.68
CA GLY A 328 25.54 6.78 -21.63
C GLY A 328 26.30 6.25 -20.42
N GLU A 329 25.64 5.57 -19.48
CA GLU A 329 26.31 4.89 -18.37
C GLU A 329 26.91 3.56 -18.86
N VAL A 330 28.24 3.47 -18.87
CA VAL A 330 28.97 2.24 -19.23
C VAL A 330 29.05 1.38 -17.98
N ILE A 331 28.57 0.14 -18.07
CA ILE A 331 28.78 -0.83 -17.00
C ILE A 331 30.27 -1.19 -17.03
N GLU A 332 31.03 -0.72 -16.06
CA GLU A 332 32.33 -1.30 -15.77
C GLU A 332 32.06 -2.73 -15.30
N GLU A 333 32.18 -3.70 -16.21
CA GLU A 333 32.20 -5.10 -15.83
C GLU A 333 33.31 -5.26 -14.78
N ALA A 334 32.91 -5.57 -13.54
CA ALA A 334 33.83 -5.81 -12.47
C ALA A 334 34.83 -6.90 -12.90
N GLY A 335 36.04 -6.47 -13.26
CA GLY A 335 37.26 -7.26 -13.41
C GLY A 335 37.11 -8.66 -13.99
N SER A 336 37.06 -8.76 -15.32
CA SER A 336 37.70 -9.90 -16.00
C SER A 336 39.22 -9.74 -15.86
N GLY A 337 39.73 -9.98 -14.65
CA GLY A 337 41.11 -9.77 -14.25
C GLY A 337 41.73 -11.07 -13.74
N ASP A 338 42.43 -11.71 -14.66
CA ASP A 338 43.52 -12.67 -14.47
C ASP A 338 43.21 -14.18 -14.48
N GLY A 339 43.99 -14.87 -15.29
CA GLY A 339 43.88 -16.28 -15.58
C GLY A 339 44.71 -17.15 -14.65
N ASN A 340 44.29 -18.42 -14.60
CA ASN A 340 45.04 -19.58 -14.14
C ASN A 340 45.18 -19.79 -12.62
N GLY A 341 44.34 -20.68 -12.08
CA GLY A 341 44.48 -21.18 -10.71
C GLY A 341 43.47 -22.26 -10.31
N SER A 342 43.63 -23.47 -10.84
CA SER A 342 43.23 -24.77 -10.26
C SER A 342 41.74 -25.11 -10.09
N SER A 343 41.44 -26.35 -10.45
CA SER A 343 40.18 -27.07 -10.34
C SER A 343 39.66 -27.24 -8.91
N ASP A 344 38.36 -27.53 -8.85
CA ASP A 344 37.62 -28.17 -7.75
C ASP A 344 36.92 -27.26 -6.73
N ALA A 345 35.75 -26.73 -7.11
CA ALA A 345 34.58 -26.62 -6.23
C ALA A 345 33.28 -26.46 -7.04
N ASP A 346 32.39 -27.42 -6.83
CA ASP A 346 31.10 -27.68 -7.45
C ASP A 346 30.05 -26.57 -7.18
N GLY A 347 29.26 -26.21 -8.20
CA GLY A 347 27.94 -25.60 -8.03
C GLY A 347 27.79 -24.07 -8.16
N SER A 348 28.58 -23.36 -8.96
CA SER A 348 28.22 -21.99 -9.38
C SER A 348 27.24 -22.07 -10.55
N ASP A 349 25.95 -21.89 -10.24
CA ASP A 349 24.86 -21.79 -11.21
C ASP A 349 25.07 -20.55 -12.09
N GLY A 350 25.82 -20.73 -13.17
CA GLY A 350 25.90 -19.83 -14.30
C GLY A 350 24.58 -19.85 -15.06
N PHE A 351 23.51 -19.38 -14.43
CA PHE A 351 22.30 -19.04 -15.16
C PHE A 351 22.57 -17.74 -15.90
N ASN A 352 22.74 -17.87 -17.22
CA ASN A 352 22.55 -16.79 -18.16
C ASN A 352 21.24 -16.05 -17.82
N ASP A 353 21.36 -14.83 -17.31
CA ASP A 353 20.28 -13.87 -17.02
C ASP A 353 19.71 -13.30 -18.35
N ASP A 354 19.50 -14.19 -19.35
CA ASP A 354 19.07 -13.88 -20.73
C ASP A 354 17.53 -14.03 -20.90
N ASP A 355 16.80 -14.28 -19.81
CA ASP A 355 15.33 -14.37 -19.82
C ASP A 355 14.64 -12.98 -19.87
N ASP A 356 15.38 -11.89 -19.72
CA ASP A 356 14.89 -10.50 -19.87
C ASP A 356 15.03 -9.95 -21.30
N ARG A 357 15.34 -10.79 -22.30
CA ARG A 357 15.21 -10.40 -23.72
C ARG A 357 13.74 -10.37 -24.11
N GLY A 358 13.06 -9.27 -23.81
CA GLY A 358 11.76 -8.92 -24.37
C GLY A 358 11.76 -9.05 -25.90
N GLY A 359 11.12 -10.09 -26.42
CA GLY A 359 10.84 -10.25 -27.85
C GLY A 359 9.66 -9.36 -28.22
N GLY A 360 9.91 -8.06 -28.36
CA GLY A 360 8.94 -7.07 -28.77
C GLY A 360 9.65 -5.91 -29.45
N ASN A 361 9.82 -6.01 -30.76
CA ASN A 361 10.02 -4.90 -31.69
C ASN A 361 10.87 -3.72 -31.16
N GLY A 362 12.21 -3.87 -31.15
CA GLY A 362 13.19 -2.79 -31.36
C GLY A 362 13.34 -1.64 -30.33
N ASN A 363 12.36 -1.36 -29.46
CA ASN A 363 12.37 -0.16 -28.62
C ASN A 363 12.15 -0.42 -27.11
N ASN A 364 11.93 -1.68 -26.69
CA ASN A 364 11.73 -2.04 -25.28
C ASN A 364 12.98 -2.69 -24.66
N GLN A 365 14.09 -1.96 -24.73
CA GLN A 365 15.21 -2.13 -23.81
C GLN A 365 14.70 -1.68 -22.43
N GLU A 366 13.83 -2.48 -21.79
CA GLU A 366 13.44 -2.28 -20.39
C GLU A 366 14.76 -2.21 -19.61
N LYS A 367 15.05 -1.00 -19.13
CA LYS A 367 16.39 -0.56 -18.74
C LYS A 367 16.94 -1.52 -17.69
N ARG A 368 17.98 -2.28 -18.07
CA ARG A 368 18.67 -3.24 -17.19
C ARG A 368 18.87 -2.62 -15.81
N LEU A 369 18.29 -3.22 -14.79
CA LEU A 369 18.40 -2.73 -13.41
C LEU A 369 19.80 -3.04 -12.87
N ILE A 370 20.55 -2.01 -12.48
CA ILE A 370 21.89 -2.16 -11.91
C ILE A 370 21.86 -1.86 -10.41
N LYS A 371 22.69 -2.58 -9.65
CA LYS A 371 22.82 -2.38 -8.21
C LYS A 371 23.53 -1.05 -7.95
N ARG A 372 22.96 -0.21 -7.11
CA ARG A 372 23.49 1.11 -6.73
C ARG A 372 24.23 1.06 -5.40
N TYR A 373 23.61 0.47 -4.39
CA TYR A 373 24.19 0.30 -3.06
C TYR A 373 23.78 -1.04 -2.46
N ASN A 374 24.33 -1.37 -1.29
CA ASN A 374 23.89 -2.51 -0.51
C ASN A 374 22.96 -2.04 0.62
N PRO A 375 21.66 -2.38 0.61
CA PRO A 375 20.70 -1.82 1.58
C PRO A 375 21.02 -2.18 3.03
N TYR A 376 21.59 -3.35 3.27
CA TYR A 376 21.82 -3.85 4.62
C TYR A 376 23.03 -4.79 4.69
N HIS A 377 23.92 -4.54 5.67
CA HIS A 377 25.15 -5.30 5.84
C HIS A 377 24.92 -6.80 6.12
N ASN A 378 23.88 -7.17 6.86
CA ASN A 378 23.58 -8.55 7.25
C ASN A 378 22.34 -9.12 6.53
N THR A 379 22.34 -9.02 5.21
CA THR A 379 21.30 -9.62 4.34
C THR A 379 20.98 -11.09 4.66
N PRO A 380 21.94 -11.97 5.03
CA PRO A 380 21.63 -13.35 5.42
C PRO A 380 20.68 -13.50 6.62
N ARG A 381 20.76 -12.60 7.61
CA ARG A 381 19.83 -12.57 8.76
C ARG A 381 18.40 -12.35 8.28
N ILE A 382 18.21 -11.35 7.43
CA ILE A 382 16.91 -10.98 6.87
C ILE A 382 16.32 -12.14 6.05
N LEU A 383 17.13 -12.74 5.16
CA LEU A 383 16.71 -13.91 4.38
C LEU A 383 16.25 -15.06 5.26
N THR A 384 16.93 -15.29 6.39
CA THR A 384 16.55 -16.35 7.35
C THR A 384 15.20 -16.05 8.01
N GLN A 385 14.99 -14.83 8.51
CA GLN A 385 13.73 -14.41 9.14
C GLN A 385 12.56 -14.46 8.15
N VAL A 386 12.73 -13.90 6.96
CA VAL A 386 11.73 -13.88 5.88
C VAL A 386 11.40 -15.31 5.41
N ASN A 387 12.40 -16.18 5.27
CA ASN A 387 12.18 -17.58 4.90
C ASN A 387 11.36 -18.34 5.97
N ALA A 388 11.64 -18.11 7.26
CA ALA A 388 10.87 -18.70 8.34
C ALA A 388 9.39 -18.28 8.29
N LEU A 389 9.10 -17.02 7.96
CA LEU A 389 7.73 -16.51 7.79
C LEU A 389 7.05 -17.06 6.51
N ALA A 390 7.81 -17.20 5.42
CA ALA A 390 7.30 -17.78 4.17
C ALA A 390 6.88 -19.26 4.33
N HIS A 391 7.57 -20.01 5.21
CA HIS A 391 7.29 -21.43 5.49
C HIS A 391 6.61 -21.65 6.85
N ILE A 392 6.01 -20.60 7.42
CA ILE A 392 5.49 -20.67 8.78
C ILE A 392 4.42 -21.77 8.91
N SER A 393 4.64 -22.69 9.83
CA SER A 393 3.75 -23.80 10.12
C SER A 393 3.47 -23.82 11.62
N GLY A 394 2.21 -24.02 11.98
CA GLY A 394 1.79 -23.89 13.37
C GLY A 394 0.27 -23.94 13.50
N ARG A 395 -0.21 -24.68 14.51
CA ARG A 395 -1.66 -24.79 14.80
C ARG A 395 -2.22 -23.51 15.45
N HIS A 396 -1.36 -22.71 16.07
CA HIS A 396 -1.71 -21.49 16.80
C HIS A 396 -1.91 -20.26 15.91
N ILE A 397 -1.59 -20.34 14.61
CA ILE A 397 -1.79 -19.26 13.66
C ILE A 397 -3.09 -19.51 12.90
N ASN A 398 -3.98 -18.52 12.88
CA ASN A 398 -5.23 -18.63 12.17
C ASN A 398 -4.99 -18.86 10.65
N LYS A 399 -5.94 -19.52 9.99
CA LYS A 399 -5.79 -19.93 8.58
C LYS A 399 -5.64 -18.74 7.63
N LYS A 400 -6.31 -17.61 7.91
CA LYS A 400 -6.30 -16.40 7.09
C LYS A 400 -4.92 -15.72 7.13
N SER A 401 -4.40 -15.47 8.32
CA SER A 401 -3.06 -14.92 8.57
C SER A 401 -1.99 -15.81 7.99
N LYS A 402 -2.05 -17.14 8.18
CA LYS A 402 -1.08 -18.06 7.57
C LYS A 402 -1.04 -17.95 6.05
N ARG A 403 -2.21 -17.93 5.40
CA ARG A 403 -2.30 -17.76 3.93
C ARG A 403 -1.70 -16.42 3.49
N SER A 404 -2.01 -15.35 4.21
CA SER A 404 -1.50 -14.00 3.93
C SER A 404 0.02 -13.93 4.10
N LEU A 405 0.55 -14.50 5.18
CA LEU A 405 1.99 -14.59 5.44
C LEU A 405 2.71 -15.36 4.33
N HIS A 406 2.25 -16.58 3.98
CA HIS A 406 2.87 -17.37 2.91
C HIS A 406 2.90 -16.61 1.59
N ALA A 407 1.78 -15.98 1.21
CA ALA A 407 1.66 -15.29 -0.06
C ALA A 407 2.55 -14.03 -0.15
N ASN A 408 2.60 -13.23 0.91
CA ASN A 408 3.44 -12.03 0.98
C ASN A 408 4.92 -12.39 1.13
N PHE A 409 5.28 -13.23 2.10
CA PHE A 409 6.67 -13.56 2.38
C PHE A 409 7.35 -14.40 1.30
N THR A 410 6.60 -15.17 0.50
CA THR A 410 7.17 -15.78 -0.73
C THR A 410 7.61 -14.71 -1.72
N SER A 411 6.81 -13.64 -1.88
CA SER A 411 7.15 -12.54 -2.79
C SER A 411 8.32 -11.71 -2.25
N ILE A 412 8.27 -11.36 -0.96
CA ILE A 412 9.34 -10.63 -0.27
C ILE A 412 10.66 -11.40 -0.36
N LEU A 413 10.65 -12.70 -0.10
CA LEU A 413 11.84 -13.56 -0.21
C LEU A 413 12.44 -13.55 -1.62
N ASN A 414 11.58 -13.63 -2.65
CA ASN A 414 12.04 -13.57 -4.04
C ASN A 414 12.69 -12.24 -4.39
N THR A 415 12.15 -11.12 -3.87
CA THR A 415 12.73 -9.78 -4.07
C THR A 415 14.05 -9.62 -3.32
N ILE A 416 14.14 -10.01 -2.05
CA ILE A 416 15.40 -9.86 -1.30
C ILE A 416 16.52 -10.71 -1.92
N SER A 417 16.17 -11.90 -2.44
CA SER A 417 17.13 -12.77 -3.15
C SER A 417 17.55 -12.23 -4.51
N ASN A 418 16.64 -11.55 -5.22
CA ASN A 418 16.93 -10.87 -6.49
C ASN A 418 16.05 -9.61 -6.59
N PRO A 419 16.59 -8.42 -6.27
CA PRO A 419 15.77 -7.21 -6.16
C PRO A 419 15.21 -6.67 -7.47
N ARG A 420 15.55 -7.29 -8.60
CA ARG A 420 14.90 -7.04 -9.89
C ARG A 420 13.48 -7.63 -9.95
N ARG A 421 13.16 -8.55 -9.04
CA ARG A 421 11.85 -9.22 -8.98
C ARG A 421 10.92 -8.44 -8.07
N GLY A 422 9.80 -7.98 -8.60
CA GLY A 422 8.75 -7.37 -7.80
C GLY A 422 7.76 -8.35 -7.19
N PRO A 423 6.63 -7.85 -6.66
CA PRO A 423 5.60 -8.66 -6.02
C PRO A 423 5.09 -9.77 -6.95
N GLN A 424 4.74 -10.93 -6.39
CA GLN A 424 4.07 -12.03 -7.14
C GLN A 424 4.87 -12.59 -8.30
N TYR A 425 6.19 -12.52 -8.20
CA TYR A 425 7.09 -13.12 -9.16
C TYR A 425 6.94 -14.65 -9.18
N SER A 426 6.64 -15.19 -10.35
CA SER A 426 6.53 -16.63 -10.60
C SER A 426 7.67 -17.11 -11.49
N LYS A 427 8.47 -18.04 -10.97
CA LYS A 427 9.54 -18.74 -11.71
C LYS A 427 9.02 -19.83 -12.64
N ALA A 428 7.71 -20.13 -12.61
CA ALA A 428 7.12 -21.11 -13.51
C ALA A 428 7.32 -20.69 -14.97
N ILE A 429 7.64 -21.65 -15.83
CA ILE A 429 7.88 -21.46 -17.25
C ILE A 429 6.57 -21.68 -17.99
N ASP A 430 6.23 -20.77 -18.88
CA ASP A 430 5.12 -20.92 -19.82
C ASP A 430 5.51 -21.88 -20.94
N ASN A 431 4.70 -22.92 -21.14
CA ASN A 431 4.96 -23.99 -22.11
C ASN A 431 4.96 -23.50 -23.57
N GLU A 432 4.29 -22.38 -23.87
CA GLU A 432 4.21 -21.85 -25.23
C GLU A 432 5.36 -20.89 -25.54
N THR A 433 5.73 -20.05 -24.58
CA THR A 433 6.77 -19.03 -24.76
C THR A 433 8.15 -19.47 -24.26
N CYS A 434 8.24 -20.59 -23.55
CA CYS A 434 9.42 -21.10 -22.87
C CYS A 434 10.08 -20.07 -21.92
N ARG A 435 9.29 -19.12 -21.41
CA ARG A 435 9.75 -18.01 -20.55
C ARG A 435 9.13 -18.08 -19.17
N GLN A 436 9.81 -17.52 -18.18
CA GLN A 436 9.24 -17.37 -16.84
C GLN A 436 8.05 -16.40 -16.86
N TYR A 437 6.99 -16.71 -16.11
CA TYR A 437 5.81 -15.83 -16.01
C TYR A 437 6.12 -14.44 -15.44
N GLY A 438 7.22 -14.28 -14.68
CA GLY A 438 7.62 -13.00 -14.10
C GLY A 438 6.67 -12.49 -13.02
N SER A 439 6.64 -11.17 -12.76
CA SER A 439 5.63 -10.60 -11.86
C SER A 439 4.24 -10.66 -12.50
N ARG A 440 3.34 -11.36 -11.80
CA ARG A 440 1.98 -11.65 -12.27
C ARG A 440 0.91 -10.79 -11.64
N LYS A 441 1.25 -9.88 -10.74
CA LYS A 441 0.24 -9.12 -10.02
C LYS A 441 -0.42 -8.13 -10.96
N THR A 442 -1.71 -8.34 -11.19
CA THR A 442 -2.50 -7.49 -12.05
C THR A 442 -3.76 -7.05 -11.34
N VAL A 443 -4.15 -5.80 -11.57
CA VAL A 443 -5.44 -5.27 -11.14
C VAL A 443 -6.23 -4.96 -12.39
N LYS A 444 -7.38 -5.62 -12.52
CA LYS A 444 -8.35 -5.28 -13.56
C LYS A 444 -8.99 -3.96 -13.15
N ILE A 445 -8.85 -2.94 -14.01
CA ILE A 445 -9.44 -1.62 -13.77
C ILE A 445 -10.74 -1.49 -14.57
N HIS A 446 -10.81 -2.06 -15.79
CA HIS A 446 -12.02 -2.11 -16.61
C HIS A 446 -12.16 -3.44 -17.36
N ARG A 447 -13.24 -3.60 -18.16
CA ARG A 447 -13.51 -4.80 -18.97
C ARG A 447 -12.29 -5.26 -19.78
N ASP A 448 -11.53 -4.30 -20.35
CA ASP A 448 -10.39 -4.56 -21.25
C ASP A 448 -9.07 -3.88 -20.82
N SER A 449 -8.99 -3.33 -19.60
CA SER A 449 -7.76 -2.69 -19.09
C SER A 449 -7.25 -3.35 -17.81
N VAL A 450 -5.95 -3.66 -17.82
CA VAL A 450 -5.27 -4.33 -16.72
C VAL A 450 -4.01 -3.55 -16.37
N MET A 451 -3.87 -3.19 -15.10
CA MET A 451 -2.67 -2.56 -14.55
C MET A 451 -1.74 -3.63 -13.98
N ARG A 452 -0.48 -3.60 -14.41
CA ARG A 452 0.58 -4.48 -13.87
C ARG A 452 1.21 -3.86 -12.63
N LEU A 453 1.22 -4.61 -11.54
CA LEU A 453 1.85 -4.25 -10.27
C LEU A 453 3.13 -5.05 -10.09
N ASP A 454 4.09 -4.77 -10.98
CA ASP A 454 5.35 -5.48 -11.12
C ASP A 454 6.48 -4.94 -10.25
N ARG A 455 6.21 -3.90 -9.45
CA ARG A 455 7.18 -3.25 -8.53
C ARG A 455 6.52 -2.97 -7.18
N TRP A 456 7.32 -2.98 -6.11
CA TRP A 456 6.85 -2.73 -4.75
C TRP A 456 6.38 -1.30 -4.56
N TRP A 457 7.03 -0.32 -5.19
CA TRP A 457 6.55 1.07 -5.14
C TRP A 457 5.11 1.20 -5.67
N LYS A 458 4.76 0.51 -6.78
CA LYS A 458 3.40 0.51 -7.35
C LYS A 458 2.40 -0.09 -6.39
N TRP A 459 2.81 -1.18 -5.72
CA TRP A 459 1.97 -1.86 -4.75
C TRP A 459 1.66 -0.98 -3.54
N LEU A 460 2.67 -0.35 -2.95
CA LEU A 460 2.52 0.49 -1.76
C LEU A 460 1.70 1.76 -2.07
N ARG A 461 1.94 2.40 -3.22
CA ARG A 461 1.13 3.54 -3.68
C ARG A 461 -0.32 3.14 -3.93
N LEU A 462 -0.58 2.01 -4.58
CA LEU A 462 -1.95 1.50 -4.75
C LEU A 462 -2.62 1.15 -3.42
N ALA A 463 -1.87 0.59 -2.46
CA ALA A 463 -2.40 0.29 -1.13
C ALA A 463 -2.84 1.58 -0.41
N ALA A 464 -2.02 2.63 -0.47
CA ALA A 464 -2.37 3.95 0.06
C ALA A 464 -3.62 4.54 -0.62
N LEU A 465 -3.66 4.53 -1.96
CA LEU A 465 -4.83 5.00 -2.71
C LEU A 465 -6.09 4.21 -2.39
N ARG A 466 -6.01 2.88 -2.20
CA ARG A 466 -7.17 2.06 -1.80
C ARG A 466 -7.61 2.31 -0.36
N ARG A 467 -6.67 2.61 0.56
CA ARG A 467 -7.04 3.07 1.91
C ARG A 467 -7.80 4.40 1.83
N LEU A 468 -7.41 5.30 0.93
CA LEU A 468 -8.06 6.60 0.72
C LEU A 468 -9.42 6.47 0.01
N LEU A 469 -9.45 5.95 -1.20
CA LEU A 469 -10.61 5.97 -2.11
C LEU A 469 -11.47 4.71 -2.08
N ARG A 470 -11.04 3.63 -1.41
CA ARG A 470 -11.77 2.36 -1.37
C ARG A 470 -12.16 1.87 -2.78
N GLY A 471 -13.44 1.65 -3.03
CA GLY A 471 -13.99 1.25 -4.33
C GLY A 471 -13.96 2.37 -5.38
N GLY A 472 -13.92 3.65 -4.96
CA GLY A 472 -13.89 4.80 -5.85
C GLY A 472 -12.55 5.06 -6.52
N PHE A 473 -11.49 4.33 -6.15
CA PHE A 473 -10.20 4.38 -6.86
C PHE A 473 -10.36 4.22 -8.38
N VAL A 474 -11.25 3.32 -8.81
CA VAL A 474 -11.47 3.06 -10.24
C VAL A 474 -12.10 4.28 -10.92
N SER A 475 -13.09 4.91 -10.29
CA SER A 475 -13.74 6.13 -10.79
C SER A 475 -12.74 7.26 -10.94
N HIS A 476 -12.01 7.60 -9.87
CA HIS A 476 -11.02 8.68 -9.89
C HIS A 476 -9.92 8.46 -10.94
N TYR A 477 -9.45 7.22 -11.09
CA TYR A 477 -8.44 6.89 -12.11
C TYR A 477 -8.95 7.14 -13.54
N PHE A 478 -10.24 6.94 -13.82
CA PHE A 478 -10.83 7.18 -15.14
C PHE A 478 -11.28 8.62 -15.37
N GLU A 479 -11.75 9.29 -14.32
CA GLU A 479 -12.12 10.70 -14.35
C GLU A 479 -10.88 11.61 -14.50
N GLY A 480 -9.68 11.04 -14.35
CA GLY A 480 -8.43 11.76 -14.60
C GLY A 480 -7.93 12.53 -13.39
N ASP A 481 -8.25 12.07 -12.18
CA ASP A 481 -7.77 12.67 -10.93
C ASP A 481 -6.25 12.74 -10.94
N ARG A 482 -5.71 13.96 -10.95
CA ARG A 482 -4.27 14.22 -11.01
C ARG A 482 -3.54 13.59 -9.84
N GLY A 483 -4.09 13.67 -8.63
CA GLY A 483 -3.46 13.07 -7.45
C GLY A 483 -3.35 11.56 -7.56
N VAL A 484 -4.36 10.91 -8.14
CA VAL A 484 -4.33 9.47 -8.41
C VAL A 484 -3.33 9.12 -9.51
N LEU A 485 -3.33 9.88 -10.61
CA LEU A 485 -2.47 9.61 -11.77
C LEU A 485 -1.00 9.95 -11.50
N ASP A 486 -0.69 11.00 -10.75
CA ASP A 486 0.68 11.34 -10.36
C ASP A 486 1.23 10.33 -9.35
N CYS A 487 0.38 9.86 -8.43
CA CYS A 487 0.74 8.79 -7.51
C CYS A 487 0.96 7.45 -8.25
N LEU A 488 0.04 7.08 -9.14
CA LEU A 488 0.07 5.81 -9.86
C LEU A 488 -0.14 6.02 -11.37
N PRO A 489 0.93 6.41 -12.11
CA PRO A 489 0.83 6.82 -13.51
C PRO A 489 0.32 5.72 -14.44
N VAL A 490 -0.24 6.12 -15.57
CA VAL A 490 -1.01 5.27 -16.48
C VAL A 490 -0.22 4.03 -16.91
N MET A 491 -0.70 2.87 -16.46
CA MET A 491 -0.09 1.55 -16.72
C MET A 491 -1.00 0.63 -17.54
N MET A 492 -1.86 1.20 -18.38
CA MET A 492 -2.80 0.42 -19.18
C MET A 492 -2.09 -0.18 -20.39
N ARG A 493 -2.02 -1.52 -20.45
CA ARG A 493 -1.92 -2.22 -21.74
C ARG A 493 -3.34 -2.59 -22.21
N PRO A 494 -3.69 -2.39 -23.49
CA PRO A 494 -4.88 -3.00 -24.04
C PRO A 494 -4.75 -4.52 -23.92
N VAL A 495 -5.77 -5.19 -23.36
CA VAL A 495 -5.83 -6.65 -23.36
C VAL A 495 -5.95 -7.10 -24.81
N GLY A 496 -4.91 -7.73 -25.33
CA GLY A 496 -4.85 -8.17 -26.72
C GLY A 496 -5.98 -9.15 -27.07
N GLY A 497 -6.98 -8.66 -27.80
CA GLY A 497 -7.97 -9.48 -28.48
C GLY A 497 -7.39 -9.99 -29.80
N GLY A 498 -7.21 -11.31 -29.90
CA GLY A 498 -6.83 -11.96 -31.14
C GLY A 498 -7.87 -11.77 -32.26
N ARG A 499 -7.35 -11.54 -33.47
CA ARG A 499 -8.01 -11.69 -34.79
C ARG A 499 -9.28 -10.85 -35.03
N GLY A 500 -9.07 -9.61 -35.47
CA GLY A 500 -10.06 -8.83 -36.21
C GLY A 500 -9.48 -8.35 -37.54
N LYS A 501 -10.10 -8.76 -38.64
CA LYS A 501 -9.68 -8.54 -40.04
C LYS A 501 -9.19 -7.11 -40.33
N TRP A 502 -7.98 -7.02 -40.88
CA TRP A 502 -7.55 -5.91 -41.72
C TRP A 502 -8.51 -5.80 -42.90
N ALA A 503 -9.46 -4.87 -42.84
CA ALA A 503 -10.27 -4.51 -43.99
C ALA A 503 -9.38 -3.74 -44.96
N GLY A 504 -8.88 -4.44 -45.98
CA GLY A 504 -8.14 -3.86 -47.08
C GLY A 504 -8.98 -2.79 -47.77
N ALA A 505 -8.48 -1.56 -47.77
CA ALA A 505 -8.95 -0.52 -48.67
C ALA A 505 -8.53 -0.90 -50.09
N ARG A 506 -9.50 -1.37 -50.87
CA ARG A 506 -9.38 -1.66 -52.30
C ARG A 506 -9.00 -0.38 -53.03
N GLY A 507 -7.96 -0.50 -53.87
CA GLY A 507 -7.68 0.48 -54.91
C GLY A 507 -8.78 0.51 -55.97
N SER A 508 -9.13 1.73 -56.38
CA SER A 508 -9.69 2.14 -57.67
C SER A 508 -9.47 3.66 -57.68
N GLY A 509 -8.57 4.26 -58.46
CA GLY A 509 -8.39 4.11 -59.89
C GLY A 509 -9.18 5.22 -60.60
N GLY A 510 -8.50 6.29 -61.02
CA GLY A 510 -8.99 7.17 -62.10
C GLY A 510 -8.87 8.69 -61.90
N GLY A 511 -8.05 9.31 -62.77
CA GLY A 511 -8.42 10.58 -63.44
C GLY A 511 -7.80 11.88 -62.92
N GLY A 512 -6.81 12.39 -63.66
CA GLY A 512 -6.18 13.69 -63.43
C GLY A 512 -6.96 14.92 -63.94
N GLY A 513 -6.33 16.08 -63.76
CA GLY A 513 -6.62 17.30 -64.52
C GLY A 513 -6.81 18.58 -63.70
N GLY A 514 -5.71 19.36 -63.57
CA GLY A 514 -5.65 20.81 -63.77
C GLY A 514 -6.57 21.78 -63.01
N GLY A 515 -5.93 22.74 -62.32
CA GLY A 515 -6.34 24.16 -62.38
C GLY A 515 -6.65 24.87 -61.06
N GLY A 516 -5.95 25.99 -60.83
CA GLY A 516 -6.58 27.23 -60.36
C GLY A 516 -6.52 27.58 -58.87
N GLU A 517 -5.68 28.56 -58.56
CA GLU A 517 -5.80 29.68 -57.60
C GLU A 517 -6.76 29.60 -56.38
N GLY A 518 -6.26 30.04 -55.20
CA GLY A 518 -7.14 30.63 -54.17
C GLY A 518 -6.65 30.69 -52.72
N LYS A 519 -5.87 31.73 -52.38
CA LYS A 519 -5.79 32.48 -51.10
C LYS A 519 -5.99 31.78 -49.72
N LYS A 520 -4.89 31.88 -48.94
CA LYS A 520 -4.73 32.39 -47.55
C LYS A 520 -5.65 31.90 -46.41
N GLY A 521 -5.01 31.35 -45.38
CA GLY A 521 -5.34 31.65 -43.98
C GLY A 521 -4.89 30.58 -42.97
N GLY A 522 -4.07 30.96 -41.99
CA GLY A 522 -4.12 30.30 -40.66
C GLY A 522 -2.82 29.78 -40.06
N ARG A 523 -2.29 30.57 -39.11
CA ARG A 523 -1.72 30.14 -37.80
C ARG A 523 -0.42 29.31 -37.77
N ILE A 524 0.66 30.06 -37.63
CA ILE A 524 1.81 29.81 -36.75
C ILE A 524 1.26 29.41 -35.36
N GLY A 525 1.67 28.36 -34.65
CA GLY A 525 2.96 27.72 -34.54
C GLY A 525 3.29 27.72 -33.04
N GLY A 526 3.02 26.61 -32.37
CA GLY A 526 3.18 26.45 -30.92
C GLY A 526 3.57 25.02 -30.61
N GLU A 527 4.87 24.74 -30.78
CA GLU A 527 5.55 23.59 -30.20
C GLU A 527 5.57 23.74 -28.68
N MET A 528 5.00 22.77 -27.95
CA MET A 528 5.46 22.40 -26.60
C MET A 528 4.73 21.12 -26.15
N MET A 529 5.35 19.96 -26.35
CA MET A 529 5.09 18.78 -25.51
C MET A 529 6.15 17.69 -25.75
N GLU A 530 7.32 17.89 -25.16
CA GLU A 530 8.17 16.80 -24.70
C GLU A 530 8.88 17.29 -23.43
N MET A 531 9.22 16.34 -22.55
CA MET A 531 9.78 16.48 -21.20
C MET A 531 8.73 16.49 -20.10
N PHE A 532 8.43 15.29 -19.57
CA PHE A 532 8.70 14.94 -18.17
C PHE A 532 8.66 13.41 -18.02
N SER A 533 9.84 12.80 -17.98
CA SER A 533 10.06 11.46 -17.44
C SER A 533 11.48 11.45 -16.86
N CYS A 534 11.59 11.51 -15.53
CA CYS A 534 12.80 11.21 -14.76
C CYS A 534 12.45 10.83 -13.32
#